data_AF-A0A1F9XJQ0-F1
#
_entry.id   AF-A0A1F9XJQ0-F1
#
_cell.length_a   1.000
_cell.length_b   1.000
_cell.length_c   1.000
_cell.angle_alpha   90.00
_cell.angle_beta   90.00
_cell.angle_gamma   90.00
#
_symmetry.space_group_name_H-M   'P 1'
#
loop_
_entity.id
_entity.type
_entity.pdbx_description
1 polymer ?
#
loop_
_entity_poly.entity_id
_entity_poly.type
_entity_poly.pdbx_seq_one_letter_code
_entity_poly.pdbx_strand_id
1 'polypeptide(L)' 'MTTVIIRIVFWLAALYCTVFGFLVLFFPKQLIKINDWLTVKTLLQETSGMLFRIVIGAVFLAIAGIFWWSILN' A
#
# COMPACT_ATOMS: atom_id res chain seq x y z
N MET A 1 -22.73 -16.48 -9.01
CA MET A 1 -21.36 -16.62 -9.55
C MET A 1 -20.64 -15.28 -9.64
N THR A 2 -21.24 -14.23 -10.22
CA THR A 2 -20.65 -12.87 -10.33
C THR A 2 -20.28 -12.22 -8.99
N THR A 3 -21.11 -12.36 -7.95
CA THR A 3 -20.83 -11.81 -6.61
C THR A 3 -19.63 -12.45 -5.90
N VAL A 4 -19.35 -13.72 -6.16
CA VAL A 4 -18.20 -14.45 -5.61
C VAL A 4 -16.91 -13.96 -6.23
N ILE A 5 -16.89 -13.79 -7.56
CA ILE A 5 -15.72 -13.28 -8.29
C ILE A 5 -15.38 -11.85 -7.83
N ILE A 6 -16.38 -10.98 -7.68
CA ILE A 6 -16.19 -9.61 -7.20
C ILE A 6 -15.57 -9.61 -5.79
N ARG A 7 -16.07 -10.44 -4.87
CA ARG A 7 -15.51 -10.55 -3.51
C ARG A 7 -14.05 -11.01 -3.53
N ILE A 8 -13.68 -11.96 -4.39
CA ILE A 8 -12.29 -12.44 -4.52
C ILE A 8 -11.38 -11.33 -5.05
N VAL A 9 -11.81 -10.59 -6.08
CA VAL A 9 -11.02 -9.48 -6.64
C VAL A 9 -10.81 -8.38 -5.59
N PHE A 10 -11.86 -8.02 -4.85
CA PHE A 10 -11.77 -7.02 -3.78
C PHE A 10 -10.87 -7.50 -2.64
N TRP A 11 -10.89 -8.79 -2.32
CA TRP A 11 -10.03 -9.38 -1.30
C TRP A 11 -8.55 -9.35 -1.68
N LEU A 12 -8.24 -9.70 -2.94
CA LEU A 12 -6.88 -9.61 -3.49
C LEU A 12 -6.39 -8.15 -3.53
N ALA A 13 -7.26 -7.21 -3.91
CA ALA A 13 -6.93 -5.78 -3.90
C ALA A 13 -6.66 -5.26 -2.49
N ALA A 14 -7.46 -5.65 -1.49
CA ALA A 14 -7.25 -5.30 -0.09
C ALA A 14 -5.92 -5.83 0.44
N LEU A 15 -5.60 -7.10 0.15
CA LEU A 15 -4.33 -7.73 0.52
C LEU A 15 -3.14 -6.99 -0.09
N TYR A 16 -3.20 -6.71 -1.40
CA TYR A 16 -2.14 -5.99 -2.10
C TYR A 16 -1.91 -4.61 -1.51
N CYS A 17 -2.98 -3.83 -1.27
CA CYS A 17 -2.88 -2.49 -0.69
C CYS A 17 -2.31 -2.52 0.74
N THR A 18 -2.71 -3.52 1.54
CA THR A 18 -2.20 -3.68 2.91
C THR A 18 -0.71 -3.98 2.92
N VAL A 19 -0.27 -4.96 2.10
CA VAL A 19 1.14 -5.35 2.00
C VAL A 19 1.98 -4.18 1.47
N PHE A 20 1.51 -3.49 0.44
CA PHE A 20 2.23 -2.36 -0.14
C PHE A 20 2.33 -1.18 0.85
N GLY A 21 1.24 -0.84 1.55
CA GLY A 21 1.25 0.20 2.58
C GLY A 21 2.23 -0.11 3.71
N PHE A 22 2.27 -1.36 4.18
CA PHE A 22 3.23 -1.82 5.19
C PHE A 22 4.68 -1.74 4.69
N LEU A 23 4.94 -2.15 3.45
CA LEU A 23 6.29 -2.08 2.86
C LEU A 23 6.78 -0.63 2.76
N VAL A 24 5.91 0.32 2.40
CA VAL A 24 6.26 1.75 2.34
C VAL A 24 6.59 2.31 3.73
N LEU A 25 5.81 1.92 4.76
CA LEU A 25 5.98 2.40 6.14
C LEU A 25 7.23 1.84 6.83
N PHE A 26 7.40 0.51 6.79
CA PHE A 26 8.37 -0.19 7.65
C PHE A 26 9.57 -0.75 6.89
N PHE A 27 9.40 -1.13 5.63
CA PHE A 27 10.44 -1.79 4.82
C PHE A 27 10.72 -1.10 3.47
N PRO A 28 10.93 0.23 3.45
CA PRO A 28 11.12 0.97 2.20
C PRO A 28 12.35 0.50 1.43
N LYS A 29 13.34 -0.09 2.11
CA LYS A 29 14.53 -0.69 1.48
C LYS A 29 14.21 -1.82 0.50
N GLN A 30 13.08 -2.52 0.67
CA GLN A 30 12.64 -3.55 -0.28
C GLN A 30 12.04 -2.94 -1.54
N LEU A 31 11.38 -1.78 -1.45
CA LEU A 31 10.87 -1.03 -2.59
C LEU A 31 11.99 -0.41 -3.44
N ILE A 32 13.10 -0.01 -2.81
CA ILE A 32 14.28 0.53 -3.50
C ILE A 32 14.85 -0.47 -4.51
N LYS A 33 14.87 -1.77 -4.17
CA LYS A 33 15.34 -2.82 -5.08
C LYS A 33 14.47 -3.00 -6.33
N ILE A 34 13.19 -2.59 -6.27
CA ILE A 34 12.23 -2.76 -7.37
C ILE A 34 12.19 -1.51 -8.25
N ASN A 35 12.44 -0.32 -7.69
CA ASN A 35 12.40 0.93 -8.43
C ASN A 35 13.42 1.94 -7.87
N ASP A 36 14.64 1.92 -8.39
CA ASP A 36 15.77 2.66 -7.81
C ASP A 36 15.63 4.18 -7.98
N TRP A 37 15.02 4.63 -9.09
CA TRP A 37 15.04 6.05 -9.47
C TRP A 37 14.04 6.92 -8.69
N LEU A 38 12.81 6.42 -8.46
CA LEU A 38 11.78 7.18 -7.73
C LEU A 38 12.04 7.14 -6.22
N THR A 39 12.46 5.98 -5.73
CA THR A 39 12.51 5.62 -4.31
C THR A 39 13.71 6.27 -3.62
N VAL A 40 14.86 6.40 -4.29
CA VAL A 40 16.07 7.02 -3.72
C VAL A 40 15.92 8.54 -3.56
N LYS A 41 15.22 9.22 -4.48
CA LYS A 41 15.07 10.68 -4.40
C LYS A 41 13.97 11.13 -3.43
N THR A 42 12.87 10.37 -3.33
CA THR A 42 11.70 10.79 -2.54
C THR A 42 11.61 10.12 -1.18
N LEU A 43 12.01 8.84 -1.04
CA LEU A 43 11.86 8.12 0.22
C LEU A 43 13.09 8.25 1.13
N LEU A 44 14.28 8.57 0.63
CA LEU A 44 15.55 8.58 1.39
C LEU A 44 15.99 9.96 1.93
N GLN A 45 15.36 11.07 1.51
CA GLN A 45 15.60 12.36 2.16
C GLN A 45 15.06 12.32 3.60
N GLU A 46 15.89 12.60 4.59
CA GLU A 46 15.59 12.30 6.00
C GLU A 46 14.35 13.01 6.55
N THR A 47 14.07 14.24 6.10
CA THR A 47 12.93 15.04 6.61
C THR A 47 11.67 14.91 5.75
N SER A 48 11.81 14.91 4.42
CA SER A 48 10.66 14.80 3.48
C SER A 48 10.25 13.35 3.22
N GLY A 49 11.19 12.41 3.27
CA GLY A 49 10.96 11.00 2.98
C GLY A 49 10.19 10.27 4.07
N MET A 50 10.34 10.64 5.34
CA MET A 50 9.55 10.04 6.42
C MET A 50 8.07 10.46 6.34
N LEU A 51 7.78 11.76 6.14
CA LEU A 51 6.41 12.25 5.92
C LEU A 51 5.78 11.60 4.68
N PHE A 52 6.52 11.50 3.58
CA PHE A 52 6.05 10.87 2.36
C PHE A 52 5.72 9.38 2.55
N ARG A 53 6.55 8.62 3.29
CA ARG A 53 6.27 7.22 3.66
C ARG A 53 4.98 7.09 4.45
N ILE A 54 4.80 7.94 5.46
CA ILE A 54 3.62 7.91 6.33
C ILE A 54 2.36 8.23 5.53
N VAL A 55 2.39 9.28 4.71
CA VAL A 55 1.23 9.69 3.90
C VAL A 55 0.85 8.61 2.91
N ILE A 56 1.79 8.11 2.12
CA ILE A 56 1.50 7.05 1.13
C ILE A 56 1.04 5.77 1.83
N GLY A 57 1.75 5.33 2.86
CA GLY A 57 1.38 4.13 3.62
C GLY A 57 -0.02 4.23 4.21
N ALA A 58 -0.37 5.37 4.80
CA ALA A 58 -1.70 5.63 5.35
C ALA A 58 -2.80 5.63 4.27
N VAL A 59 -2.54 6.20 3.10
CA VAL A 59 -3.48 6.18 1.96
C VAL A 59 -3.75 4.75 1.51
N PHE A 60 -2.71 3.92 1.34
CA PHE A 60 -2.87 2.52 0.95
C PHE A 60 -3.60 1.69 2.01
N LEU A 61 -3.34 1.94 3.30
CA LEU A 61 -4.07 1.29 4.40
C LEU A 61 -5.55 1.72 4.48
N ALA A 62 -5.85 3.00 4.22
CA ALA A 62 -7.23 3.49 4.17
C ALA A 62 -8.01 2.84 3.01
N ILE A 63 -7.39 2.75 1.83
CA ILE A 63 -7.97 2.05 0.67
C ILE A 63 -8.21 0.57 1.00
N ALA A 64 -7.25 -0.10 1.65
CA ALA A 64 -7.42 -1.48 2.09
C ALA A 64 -8.60 -1.63 3.07
N GLY A 65 -8.76 -0.69 4.00
CA GLY A 65 -9.89 -0.63 4.93
C GLY A 65 -11.24 -0.49 4.22
N ILE A 66 -11.33 0.35 3.18
CA ILE A 66 -12.55 0.52 2.36
C ILE A 66 -12.89 -0.80 1.64
N PHE A 67 -11.90 -1.47 1.05
CA PHE A 67 -12.11 -2.75 0.41
C PHE A 67 -12.54 -3.83 1.41
N TRP A 68 -11.93 -3.88 2.59
CA TRP A 68 -12.29 -4.84 3.64
C TRP A 68 -13.72 -4.62 4.17
N TRP A 69 -14.10 -3.36 4.39
CA TRP A 69 -15.46 -2.98 4.77
C TRP A 69 -16.49 -3.40 3.71
N SER A 70 -16.14 -3.25 2.43
CA SER A 70 -17.00 -3.62 1.29
C SER A 70 -17.15 -5.14 1.09
N ILE A 71 -16.30 -5.95 1.71
CA ILE A 71 -16.38 -7.43 1.66
C ILE A 71 -17.25 -7.98 2.80
N LEU A 72 -17.22 -7.32 3.96
CA LEU A 72 -17.93 -7.73 5.18
C LEU A 72 -19.41 -7.35 5.18
N ASN A 73 -19.76 -6.20 4.58
CA ASN A 73 -21.15 -5.83 4.25
C ASN A 73 -21.60 -6.47 2.92
#